data_AF-A0A831UJF8-F1
#
_entry.id   AF-A0A831UJF8-F1
#
_cell.length_a   1.000
_cell.length_b   1.000
_cell.length_c   1.000
_cell.angle_alpha   90.00
_cell.angle_beta   90.00
_cell.angle_gamma   90.00
#
_symmetry.space_group_name_H-M   'P 1'
#
loop_
_entity.id
_entity.type
_entity.pdbx_description
1 polymer ?
#
loop_
_entity_poly.entity_id
_entity_poly.type
_entity_poly.pdbx_seq_one_letter_code
_entity_poly.pdbx_strand_id
1 'polypeptide(L)'
;MSSEAQVKAVAGLRGHGKSSHVVQMTRDVPRVLYYDSLGDDYAQGIVCRDLAVLESFWRRTYQHRFRISYKPVDPMADLPRICELAYECGDMTLVIDEIHLYFRGAFCPTELTKIITAGRHAGVELIGVTQAPRKLGELLRSQAAVWDIFAIREPAHAKYLAERCVGVDISQILSLRKYEYLHFEDGAECYWRCTDDLDSGQTRNEALPYETDAPTPATTSDSCDDAPAGRTVGSPPADGNSPLPSA
;
A
#
# COMPACT_ATOMS: atom_id res chain seq x y z
N MET A 1 17.56 2.98 -14.06
CA MET A 1 16.17 2.71 -14.43
C MET A 1 15.32 3.43 -13.41
N SER A 2 14.45 4.37 -13.82
CA SER A 2 13.50 4.97 -12.88
C SER A 2 12.43 3.92 -12.63
N SER A 3 12.26 3.45 -11.38
CA SER A 3 11.08 2.64 -11.07
C SER A 3 9.84 3.50 -11.31
N GLU A 4 8.76 2.89 -11.77
CA GLU A 4 7.50 3.58 -11.93
C GLU A 4 7.05 4.14 -10.56
N ALA A 5 6.52 5.35 -10.53
CA ALA A 5 5.95 5.91 -9.31
C ALA A 5 4.76 5.05 -8.85
N GLN A 6 4.72 4.73 -7.56
CA GLN A 6 3.70 3.87 -6.98
C GLN A 6 3.02 4.52 -5.78
N VAL A 7 1.89 3.94 -5.38
CA VAL A 7 1.30 4.20 -4.06
C VAL A 7 1.68 3.03 -3.16
N LYS A 8 2.32 3.33 -2.04
CA LYS A 8 2.82 2.37 -1.05
C LYS A 8 2.16 2.64 0.29
N ALA A 9 1.80 1.59 1.01
CA ALA A 9 1.23 1.68 2.34
C ALA A 9 2.15 1.00 3.36
N VAL A 10 2.55 1.72 4.40
CA VAL A 10 3.37 1.19 5.50
C VAL A 10 2.52 1.17 6.77
N ALA A 11 2.20 -0.02 7.27
CA ALA A 11 1.27 -0.20 8.38
C ALA A 11 1.94 -0.89 9.57
N GLY A 12 1.53 -0.52 10.79
CA GLY A 12 1.95 -1.25 12.00
C GLY A 12 2.10 -0.37 13.24
N LEU A 13 2.44 -0.98 14.37
CA LEU A 13 2.49 -0.31 15.67
C LEU A 13 3.62 0.74 15.77
N ARG A 14 3.46 1.72 16.68
CA ARG A 14 4.53 2.66 17.05
C ARG A 14 5.75 1.90 17.56
N GLY A 15 6.95 2.39 17.23
CA GLY A 15 8.21 1.84 17.72
C GLY A 15 8.65 0.51 17.10
N HIS A 16 8.00 0.05 16.02
CA HIS A 16 8.34 -1.21 15.36
C HIS A 16 9.19 -1.05 14.09
N GLY A 17 9.57 0.17 13.72
CA GLY A 17 10.53 0.41 12.64
C GLY A 17 9.99 1.14 11.41
N LYS A 18 8.67 1.40 11.30
CA LYS A 18 8.05 2.06 10.12
C LYS A 18 8.81 3.30 9.63
N SER A 19 9.03 4.29 10.50
CA SER A 19 9.69 5.54 10.14
C SER A 19 11.14 5.30 9.69
N SER A 20 11.87 4.42 10.38
CA SER A 20 13.23 4.00 10.00
C SER A 20 13.24 3.30 8.63
N HIS A 21 12.29 2.41 8.40
CA HIS A 21 12.11 1.68 7.15
C HIS A 21 11.85 2.64 5.99
N VAL A 22 10.92 3.59 6.15
CA VAL A 22 10.63 4.62 5.13
C VAL A 22 11.86 5.49 4.84
N VAL A 23 12.65 5.83 5.86
CA VAL A 23 13.91 6.56 5.67
C VAL A 23 14.93 5.74 4.86
N GLN A 24 15.00 4.43 5.10
CA GLN A 24 15.84 3.51 4.33
C GLN A 24 15.36 3.36 2.88
N MET A 25 14.06 3.14 2.65
CA MET A 25 13.46 3.07 1.31
C MET A 25 13.75 4.32 0.49
N THR A 26 13.69 5.48 1.13
CA THR A 26 13.87 6.76 0.46
C THR A 26 15.33 7.17 0.38
N ARG A 27 16.29 6.43 0.96
CA ARG A 27 17.71 6.82 1.16
C ARG A 27 18.33 7.46 -0.08
N ASP A 28 18.18 6.82 -1.23
CA ASP A 28 18.82 7.24 -2.48
C ASP A 28 17.88 8.06 -3.40
N VAL A 29 16.63 8.27 -2.98
CA VAL A 29 15.65 9.06 -3.73
C VAL A 29 16.11 10.52 -3.82
N PRO A 30 16.18 11.12 -5.03
CA PRO A 30 16.68 12.46 -5.22
C PRO A 30 15.88 13.57 -4.55
N ARG A 31 14.55 13.43 -4.51
CA ARG A 31 13.59 14.44 -4.06
C ARG A 31 12.57 13.80 -3.14
N VAL A 32 12.58 14.19 -1.86
CA VAL A 32 11.68 13.63 -0.85
C VAL A 32 11.11 14.75 0.01
N LEU A 33 9.79 14.73 0.20
CA LEU A 33 9.10 15.52 1.22
C LEU A 33 8.42 14.57 2.19
N TYR A 34 8.81 14.65 3.47
CA TYR A 34 8.13 13.99 4.58
C TYR A 34 7.13 14.96 5.20
N TYR A 35 5.85 14.62 5.16
CA TYR A 35 4.78 15.30 5.86
C TYR A 35 4.56 14.61 7.21
N ASP A 36 5.26 15.12 8.22
CA ASP A 36 5.34 14.55 9.57
C ASP A 36 4.25 15.17 10.46
N SER A 37 3.05 14.57 10.38
CA SER A 37 1.83 15.06 11.03
C SER A 37 1.94 15.21 12.55
N LEU A 38 2.80 14.40 13.20
CA LEU A 38 2.99 14.41 14.66
C LEU A 38 4.30 15.07 15.09
N GLY A 39 5.26 15.21 14.18
CA GLY A 39 6.48 16.01 14.35
C GLY A 39 7.67 15.27 14.97
N ASP A 40 7.59 13.96 15.18
CA ASP A 40 8.57 13.18 15.96
C ASP A 40 9.38 12.18 15.13
N ASP A 41 8.98 11.89 13.90
CA ASP A 41 9.45 10.70 13.17
C ASP A 41 10.51 11.02 12.10
N TYR A 42 10.52 12.24 11.56
CA TYR A 42 11.42 12.62 10.48
C TYR A 42 12.24 13.86 10.85
N ALA A 43 13.54 13.83 10.54
CA ALA A 43 14.47 14.94 10.80
C ALA A 43 15.56 15.05 9.73
N GLN A 44 15.39 14.35 8.60
CA GLN A 44 16.37 14.29 7.52
C GLN A 44 16.25 15.53 6.64
N GLY A 45 17.40 16.11 6.28
CA GLY A 45 17.44 17.30 5.42
C GLY A 45 16.96 18.56 6.13
N ILE A 46 16.14 19.35 5.44
CA ILE A 46 15.66 20.63 5.96
C ILE A 46 14.35 20.44 6.69
N VAL A 47 14.28 20.89 7.93
CA VAL A 47 13.07 20.84 8.74
C VAL A 47 12.33 22.17 8.65
N CYS A 48 11.07 22.14 8.25
CA CYS A 48 10.19 23.30 8.14
C CYS A 48 8.93 23.08 8.98
N ARG A 49 8.45 24.13 9.65
CA ARG A 49 7.18 24.11 10.41
C ARG A 49 6.15 25.12 9.92
N ASP A 50 6.60 26.04 9.08
CA ASP A 50 5.82 27.14 8.54
C ASP A 50 5.72 26.95 7.02
N LEU A 51 4.49 26.95 6.53
CA LEU A 51 4.19 26.73 5.12
C LEU A 51 4.82 27.80 4.22
N ALA A 52 4.83 29.07 4.63
CA ALA A 52 5.43 30.15 3.86
C ALA A 52 6.96 30.02 3.78
N VAL A 53 7.59 29.54 4.85
CA VAL A 53 9.03 29.21 4.84
C VAL A 53 9.30 28.04 3.89
N LEU A 54 8.48 26.99 3.94
CA LEU A 54 8.58 25.86 3.01
C LEU A 54 8.45 26.33 1.55
N GLU A 55 7.43 27.12 1.21
CA GLU A 55 7.24 27.62 -0.15
C GLU A 55 8.41 28.48 -0.64
N SER A 56 8.95 29.32 0.24
CA SER A 56 10.11 30.15 -0.07
C SER A 56 11.37 29.32 -0.32
N PHE A 57 11.52 28.19 0.38
CA PHE A 57 12.55 27.20 0.08
C PHE A 57 12.27 26.48 -1.24
N TRP A 58 11.04 25.99 -1.42
CA TRP A 58 10.59 25.21 -2.57
C TRP A 58 10.88 25.91 -3.89
N ARG A 59 10.54 27.20 -4.01
CA ARG A 59 10.79 28.02 -5.21
C ARG A 59 12.26 28.05 -5.66
N ARG A 60 13.20 27.80 -4.75
CA ARG A 60 14.64 27.82 -5.03
C ARG A 60 15.23 26.44 -5.29
N THR A 61 14.55 25.37 -4.89
CA THR A 61 15.15 24.03 -4.81
C THR A 61 14.37 22.93 -5.51
N TYR A 62 13.14 23.18 -5.97
CA TYR A 62 12.29 22.14 -6.59
C TYR A 62 12.92 21.45 -7.82
N GLN A 63 13.83 22.12 -8.53
CA GLN A 63 14.57 21.59 -9.68
C GLN A 63 15.83 20.79 -9.30
N HIS A 64 16.19 20.76 -8.02
CA HIS A 64 17.40 20.13 -7.50
C HIS A 64 17.06 18.94 -6.60
N ARG A 65 18.10 18.24 -6.14
CA ARG A 65 17.94 17.21 -5.11
C ARG A 65 17.57 17.88 -3.79
N PHE A 66 16.55 17.37 -3.11
CA PHE A 66 16.15 17.89 -1.81
C PHE A 66 15.58 16.79 -0.92
N ARG A 67 15.70 17.05 0.39
CA ARG A 67 15.02 16.32 1.44
C ARG A 67 14.43 17.33 2.40
N ILE A 68 13.12 17.27 2.58
CA ILE A 68 12.38 18.20 3.42
C ILE A 68 11.57 17.38 4.41
N SER A 69 11.67 17.70 5.69
CA SER A 69 10.72 17.25 6.72
C SER A 69 9.84 18.44 7.09
N TYR A 70 8.59 18.41 6.65
CA TYR A 70 7.59 19.40 6.98
C TYR A 70 6.76 18.92 8.18
N LYS A 71 6.72 19.74 9.23
CA LYS A 71 6.07 19.48 10.51
C LYS A 71 4.97 20.53 10.72
N PRO A 72 3.77 20.32 10.15
CA PRO A 72 2.70 21.31 10.16
C PRO A 72 2.27 21.70 11.57
N VAL A 73 1.88 22.97 11.75
CA VAL A 73 1.16 23.40 12.96
C VAL A 73 -0.32 23.03 12.86
N ASP A 74 -0.91 23.15 11.67
CA ASP A 74 -2.26 22.65 11.35
C ASP A 74 -2.18 21.61 10.22
N PRO A 75 -2.06 20.32 10.55
CA PRO A 75 -1.87 19.28 9.55
C PRO A 75 -3.04 19.16 8.56
N MET A 76 -4.26 19.54 8.94
CA MET A 76 -5.41 19.45 8.04
C MET A 76 -5.44 20.62 7.06
N ALA A 77 -5.07 21.82 7.52
CA ALA A 77 -5.07 23.02 6.68
C ALA A 77 -3.93 23.03 5.66
N ASP A 78 -2.75 22.52 6.02
CA ASP A 78 -1.56 22.59 5.17
C ASP A 78 -1.51 21.50 4.09
N LEU A 79 -2.13 20.33 4.36
CA LEU A 79 -2.00 19.16 3.49
C LEU A 79 -2.43 19.42 2.02
N PRO A 80 -3.55 20.11 1.74
CA PRO A 80 -3.91 20.46 0.36
C PRO A 80 -2.77 21.12 -0.39
N ARG A 81 -2.14 22.12 0.24
CA ARG A 81 -1.06 22.88 -0.39
C ARG A 81 0.20 22.03 -0.60
N ILE A 82 0.52 21.14 0.34
CA ILE A 82 1.63 20.20 0.17
C ILE A 82 1.39 19.25 -1.00
N CYS A 83 0.16 18.74 -1.14
CA CYS A 83 -0.20 17.87 -2.26
C CYS A 83 -0.10 18.60 -3.60
N GLU A 84 -0.53 19.86 -3.70
CA GLU A 84 -0.35 20.68 -4.90
C GLU A 84 1.12 20.85 -5.26
N LEU A 85 1.96 21.27 -4.30
CA LEU A 85 3.39 21.47 -4.52
C LEU A 85 4.08 20.18 -5.01
N ALA A 86 3.75 19.04 -4.39
CA ALA A 86 4.29 17.75 -4.80
C ALA A 86 3.86 17.36 -6.22
N TYR A 87 2.58 17.53 -6.54
CA TYR A 87 2.06 17.25 -7.88
C TYR A 87 2.69 18.14 -8.96
N GLU A 88 2.83 19.43 -8.69
CA GLU A 88 3.46 20.40 -9.59
C GLU A 88 4.96 20.14 -9.79
N CYS A 89 5.66 19.67 -8.75
CA CYS A 89 7.07 19.34 -8.83
C CYS A 89 7.31 18.08 -9.68
N GLY A 90 6.49 17.05 -9.47
CA GLY A 90 6.67 15.75 -10.10
C GLY A 90 7.99 15.06 -9.71
N ASP A 91 8.19 13.84 -10.23
CA ASP A 91 9.44 13.08 -10.12
C ASP A 91 10.07 13.09 -8.71
N MET A 92 9.23 12.84 -7.70
CA MET A 92 9.59 12.91 -6.28
C MET A 92 8.79 11.90 -5.45
N THR A 93 9.24 11.66 -4.22
CA THR A 93 8.48 10.87 -3.24
C THR A 93 7.86 11.79 -2.20
N LEU A 94 6.54 11.70 -2.03
CA LEU A 94 5.78 12.31 -0.95
C LEU A 94 5.48 11.24 0.10
N VAL A 95 6.01 11.43 1.31
CA VAL A 95 5.69 10.58 2.47
C VAL A 95 4.69 11.32 3.34
N ILE A 96 3.57 10.68 3.69
CA ILE A 96 2.59 11.24 4.62
C ILE A 96 2.49 10.33 5.83
N ASP A 97 2.92 10.86 6.99
CA ASP A 97 2.80 10.16 8.24
C ASP A 97 1.40 10.27 8.85
N GLU A 98 0.98 9.20 9.53
CA GLU A 98 -0.39 9.01 10.01
C GLU A 98 -1.45 9.40 8.97
N ILE A 99 -1.27 8.94 7.73
CA ILE A 99 -2.11 9.31 6.58
C ILE A 99 -3.61 9.03 6.83
N HIS A 100 -3.91 8.08 7.71
CA HIS A 100 -5.27 7.74 8.12
C HIS A 100 -6.04 8.90 8.76
N LEU A 101 -5.36 9.93 9.30
CA LEU A 101 -5.98 11.11 9.90
C LEU A 101 -6.69 12.00 8.87
N TYR A 102 -6.32 11.89 7.60
CA TYR A 102 -6.87 12.69 6.50
C TYR A 102 -8.10 12.06 5.86
N PHE A 103 -8.53 10.89 6.32
CA PHE A 103 -9.75 10.24 5.85
C PHE A 103 -10.87 10.36 6.88
N ARG A 104 -12.06 10.73 6.42
CA ARG A 104 -13.29 10.75 7.23
C ARG A 104 -14.36 9.92 6.54
N GLY A 105 -14.35 8.61 6.79
CA GLY A 105 -15.17 7.66 6.05
C GLY A 105 -14.76 7.63 4.59
N ALA A 106 -15.69 8.00 3.69
CA ALA A 106 -15.41 8.12 2.26
C ALA A 106 -14.75 9.45 1.86
N PHE A 107 -14.73 10.45 2.76
CA PHE A 107 -14.15 11.75 2.47
C PHE A 107 -12.61 11.70 2.52
N CYS A 108 -11.99 12.27 1.48
CA CYS A 108 -10.56 12.52 1.33
C CYS A 108 -10.39 13.92 0.72
N PRO A 109 -9.42 14.74 1.15
CA PRO A 109 -9.10 16.00 0.47
C PRO A 109 -8.90 15.81 -1.03
N THR A 110 -9.34 16.78 -1.83
CA THR A 110 -9.32 16.70 -3.30
C THR A 110 -7.89 16.59 -3.83
N GLU A 111 -6.96 17.32 -3.22
CA GLU A 111 -5.56 17.37 -3.62
C GLU A 111 -4.86 16.05 -3.27
N LEU A 112 -5.16 15.46 -2.11
CA LEU A 112 -4.68 14.12 -1.76
C LEU A 112 -5.28 13.05 -2.70
N THR A 113 -6.56 13.17 -3.04
CA THR A 113 -7.23 12.30 -4.02
C THR A 113 -6.52 12.35 -5.38
N LYS A 114 -6.08 13.54 -5.80
CA LYS A 114 -5.33 13.75 -7.02
C LYS A 114 -3.94 13.10 -6.96
N ILE A 115 -3.23 13.19 -5.82
CA ILE A 115 -1.97 12.46 -5.62
C ILE A 115 -2.19 10.95 -5.73
N ILE A 116 -3.21 10.41 -5.05
CA ILE A 116 -3.48 8.97 -5.02
C ILE A 116 -3.80 8.42 -6.42
N THR A 117 -4.60 9.15 -7.20
CA THR A 117 -5.11 8.67 -8.50
C THR A 117 -4.22 9.04 -9.68
N ALA A 118 -3.66 10.25 -9.69
CA ALA A 118 -2.94 10.80 -10.83
C ALA A 118 -1.47 11.12 -10.53
N GLY A 119 -1.00 10.93 -9.29
CA GLY A 119 0.38 11.21 -8.90
C GLY A 119 1.39 10.41 -9.72
N ARG A 120 1.09 9.15 -10.04
CA ARG A 120 1.96 8.29 -10.87
C ARG A 120 2.27 8.91 -12.23
N HIS A 121 1.27 9.51 -12.88
CA HIS A 121 1.45 10.19 -14.18
C HIS A 121 2.35 11.42 -14.08
N ALA A 122 2.41 12.06 -12.91
CA ALA A 122 3.31 13.17 -12.61
C ALA A 122 4.67 12.70 -12.05
N GLY A 123 4.93 11.38 -11.96
CA GLY A 123 6.14 10.85 -11.34
C GLY A 123 6.19 11.03 -9.82
N VAL A 124 5.03 11.26 -9.17
CA VAL A 124 4.94 11.38 -7.70
C VAL A 124 4.64 10.02 -7.10
N GLU A 125 5.61 9.47 -6.36
CA GLU A 125 5.42 8.31 -5.51
C GLU A 125 4.80 8.75 -4.17
N LEU A 126 3.75 8.07 -3.73
CA LEU A 126 3.12 8.30 -2.43
C LEU A 126 3.45 7.16 -1.48
N ILE A 127 4.00 7.48 -0.31
CA ILE A 127 4.16 6.53 0.80
C ILE A 127 3.25 6.99 1.95
N GLY A 128 2.17 6.26 2.17
CA GLY A 128 1.25 6.49 3.29
C GLY A 128 1.61 5.63 4.49
N VAL A 129 1.99 6.25 5.60
CA VAL A 129 2.33 5.55 6.85
C VAL A 129 1.15 5.60 7.82
N THR A 130 0.84 4.49 8.50
CA THR A 130 -0.30 4.45 9.43
C THR A 130 -0.15 3.41 10.54
N GLN A 131 -0.76 3.68 11.69
CA GLN A 131 -1.00 2.67 12.73
C GLN A 131 -2.37 1.97 12.61
N ALA A 132 -3.28 2.53 11.80
CA ALA A 132 -4.67 2.08 11.69
C ALA A 132 -5.05 1.78 10.23
N PRO A 133 -4.56 0.67 9.64
CA PRO A 133 -4.74 0.37 8.22
C PRO A 133 -6.21 0.27 7.78
N ARG A 134 -7.10 -0.19 8.67
CA ARG A 134 -8.55 -0.25 8.39
C ARG A 134 -9.22 1.13 8.27
N LYS A 135 -8.59 2.18 8.82
CA LYS A 135 -9.09 3.57 8.73
C LYS A 135 -8.65 4.29 7.46
N LEU A 136 -7.81 3.66 6.64
CA LEU A 136 -7.43 4.22 5.34
C LEU A 136 -8.67 4.30 4.42
N GLY A 137 -8.79 5.40 3.68
CA GLY A 137 -9.85 5.56 2.69
C GLY A 137 -9.80 4.47 1.64
N GLU A 138 -10.97 4.05 1.15
CA GLU A 138 -11.10 2.98 0.14
C GLU A 138 -10.24 3.24 -1.10
N LEU A 139 -10.19 4.50 -1.55
CA LEU A 139 -9.36 4.92 -2.67
C LEU A 139 -7.88 4.63 -2.46
N LEU A 140 -7.32 4.99 -1.30
CA LEU A 140 -5.91 4.71 -1.01
C LEU A 140 -5.66 3.20 -0.93
N ARG A 141 -6.59 2.46 -0.30
CA ARG A 141 -6.48 1.00 -0.17
C ARG A 141 -6.48 0.28 -1.51
N SER A 142 -7.27 0.77 -2.49
CA SER A 142 -7.37 0.19 -3.83
C SER A 142 -6.22 0.60 -4.76
N GLN A 143 -5.60 1.76 -4.54
CA GLN A 143 -4.49 2.24 -5.38
C GLN A 143 -3.10 1.84 -4.86
N ALA A 144 -2.99 1.47 -3.58
CA ALA A 144 -1.75 1.00 -2.97
C ALA A 144 -1.35 -0.36 -3.56
N ALA A 145 -0.26 -0.37 -4.35
CA ALA A 145 0.26 -1.57 -5.00
C ALA A 145 1.27 -2.33 -4.12
N VAL A 146 1.85 -1.65 -3.13
CA VAL A 146 2.84 -2.23 -2.21
C VAL A 146 2.39 -1.99 -0.78
N TRP A 147 2.51 -3.03 0.05
CA TRP A 147 2.20 -3.02 1.46
C TRP A 147 3.38 -3.54 2.28
N ASP A 148 3.90 -2.70 3.16
CA ASP A 148 4.87 -3.10 4.19
C ASP A 148 4.16 -3.16 5.55
N ILE A 149 3.94 -4.39 6.02
CA ILE A 149 3.13 -4.69 7.20
C ILE A 149 4.06 -5.04 8.35
N PHE A 150 4.26 -4.10 9.26
CA PHE A 150 4.93 -4.34 10.55
C PHE A 150 3.95 -4.95 11.56
N ALA A 151 4.48 -5.36 12.71
CA ALA A 151 3.69 -5.96 13.78
C ALA A 151 2.43 -5.16 14.13
N ILE A 152 1.30 -5.87 14.22
CA ILE A 152 -0.03 -5.36 14.59
C ILE A 152 -0.62 -6.26 15.66
N ARG A 153 -1.21 -5.66 16.69
CA ARG A 153 -1.85 -6.38 17.81
C ARG A 153 -3.37 -6.38 17.74
N GLU A 154 -3.95 -5.38 17.10
CA GLU A 154 -5.41 -5.25 17.00
C GLU A 154 -5.94 -6.26 15.96
N PRO A 155 -6.72 -7.28 16.38
CA PRO A 155 -7.14 -8.36 15.48
C PRO A 155 -7.93 -7.86 14.28
N ALA A 156 -8.73 -6.80 14.44
CA ALA A 156 -9.49 -6.20 13.34
C ALA A 156 -8.60 -5.57 12.26
N HIS A 157 -7.40 -5.09 12.61
CA HIS A 157 -6.42 -4.57 11.65
C HIS A 157 -5.65 -5.70 10.97
N ALA A 158 -5.23 -6.72 11.71
CA ALA A 158 -4.55 -7.89 11.15
C ALA A 158 -5.45 -8.64 10.16
N LYS A 159 -6.71 -8.88 10.52
CA LYS A 159 -7.70 -9.50 9.64
C LYS A 159 -7.91 -8.70 8.36
N TYR A 160 -8.08 -7.38 8.47
CA TYR A 160 -8.22 -6.52 7.29
C TYR A 160 -7.02 -6.63 6.35
N LEU A 161 -5.79 -6.67 6.88
CA LEU A 161 -4.59 -6.76 6.05
C LEU A 161 -4.44 -8.12 5.38
N ALA A 162 -4.77 -9.21 6.07
CA ALA A 162 -4.81 -10.54 5.47
C ALA A 162 -5.85 -10.63 4.34
N GLU A 163 -7.03 -10.00 4.52
CA GLU A 163 -8.05 -9.91 3.47
C GLU A 163 -7.61 -9.04 2.28
N ARG A 164 -6.88 -7.94 2.53
CA ARG A 164 -6.36 -7.06 1.47
C ARG A 164 -5.17 -7.66 0.72
N CYS A 165 -4.28 -8.34 1.43
CA CYS A 165 -3.05 -8.93 0.90
C CYS A 165 -3.29 -10.43 0.72
N VAL A 166 -4.01 -10.78 -0.35
CA VAL A 166 -4.47 -12.14 -0.61
C VAL A 166 -3.32 -13.14 -0.53
N GLY A 167 -3.52 -14.22 0.22
CA GLY A 167 -2.51 -15.26 0.43
C GLY A 167 -1.56 -15.02 1.61
N VAL A 168 -1.65 -13.86 2.28
CA VAL A 168 -0.96 -13.61 3.54
C VAL A 168 -1.80 -14.15 4.71
N ASP A 169 -1.25 -15.11 5.44
CA ASP A 169 -1.87 -15.64 6.65
C ASP A 169 -1.85 -14.58 7.78
N ILE A 170 -3.00 -14.40 8.44
CA ILE A 170 -3.13 -13.54 9.61
C ILE A 170 -2.16 -13.93 10.73
N SER A 171 -1.85 -15.22 10.89
CA SER A 171 -0.90 -15.71 11.89
C SER A 171 0.51 -15.15 11.66
N GLN A 172 0.90 -14.96 10.40
CA GLN A 172 2.17 -14.36 10.02
C GLN A 172 2.23 -12.91 10.49
N ILE A 173 1.19 -12.11 10.21
CA ILE A 173 1.07 -10.72 10.63
C ILE A 173 1.16 -10.58 12.15
N LEU A 174 0.45 -11.45 12.89
CA LEU A 174 0.41 -11.42 14.35
C LEU A 174 1.72 -11.91 15.00
N SER A 175 2.53 -12.67 14.27
CA SER A 175 3.81 -13.22 14.75
C SER A 175 5.01 -12.29 14.56
N LEU A 176 4.85 -11.20 13.80
CA LEU A 176 5.94 -10.26 13.48
C LEU A 176 6.55 -9.65 14.74
N ARG A 177 7.88 -9.69 14.81
CA ARG A 177 8.66 -9.08 15.89
C ARG A 177 9.00 -7.63 15.56
N LYS A 178 9.67 -6.96 16.50
CA LYS A 178 10.18 -5.61 16.28
C LYS A 178 11.16 -5.62 15.09
N TYR A 179 10.98 -4.68 14.16
CA TYR A 179 11.77 -4.55 12.91
C TYR A 179 11.59 -5.68 11.90
N GLU A 180 10.64 -6.59 12.14
CA GLU A 180 10.15 -7.51 11.12
C GLU A 180 8.91 -6.91 10.45
N TYR A 181 8.78 -7.13 9.15
CA TYR A 181 7.60 -6.77 8.39
C TYR A 181 7.34 -7.78 7.27
N LEU A 182 6.11 -7.83 6.78
CA LEU A 182 5.79 -8.50 5.53
C LEU A 182 5.78 -7.48 4.40
N HIS A 183 6.53 -7.76 3.33
CA HIS A 183 6.49 -7.02 2.09
C HIS A 183 5.58 -7.74 1.11
N PHE A 184 4.51 -7.07 0.68
CA PHE A 184 3.55 -7.58 -0.27
C PHE A 184 3.44 -6.61 -1.46
N GLU A 185 3.47 -7.15 -2.68
CA GLU A 185 3.30 -6.40 -3.93
C GLU A 185 2.17 -7.03 -4.75
N ASP A 186 1.20 -6.22 -5.17
CA ASP A 186 0.07 -6.67 -5.98
C ASP A 186 0.58 -7.30 -7.29
N GLY A 187 0.24 -8.57 -7.51
CA GLY A 187 0.63 -9.32 -8.71
C GLY A 187 1.95 -10.10 -8.59
N ALA A 188 2.66 -10.00 -7.46
CA ALA A 188 3.81 -10.88 -7.18
C ALA A 188 3.35 -12.33 -6.93
N GLU A 189 4.22 -13.31 -7.19
CA GLU A 189 3.95 -14.76 -6.97
C GLU A 189 4.12 -15.20 -5.50
N CYS A 190 4.74 -14.36 -4.67
CA CYS A 190 4.97 -14.59 -3.25
C CYS A 190 5.01 -13.26 -2.50
N TYR A 191 5.02 -13.32 -1.18
CA TYR A 191 5.35 -12.19 -0.31
C TYR A 191 6.62 -12.49 0.47
N TRP A 192 7.24 -11.47 1.04
CA TRP A 192 8.49 -11.64 1.78
C TRP A 192 8.30 -11.29 3.23
N ARG A 193 8.87 -12.10 4.12
CA ARG A 193 9.18 -11.66 5.47
C ARG A 193 10.53 -10.97 5.44
N CYS A 194 10.54 -9.73 5.89
CA CYS A 194 11.71 -8.88 5.91
C CYS A 194 12.13 -8.59 7.35
N THR A 195 13.42 -8.41 7.59
CA THR A 195 13.96 -7.98 8.89
C THR A 195 14.98 -6.88 8.67
N ASP A 196 14.68 -5.70 9.20
CA ASP A 196 15.58 -4.55 9.14
C ASP A 196 16.60 -4.62 10.29
N ASP A 197 17.88 -4.57 9.93
CA ASP A 197 18.98 -4.36 10.84
C ASP A 197 19.35 -2.87 10.85
N LEU A 198 18.93 -2.18 11.91
CA LEU A 198 19.15 -0.73 12.05
C LEU A 198 20.63 -0.36 12.19
N ASP A 199 21.47 -1.26 12.67
CA ASP A 199 22.89 -0.98 12.89
C ASP A 199 23.66 -1.02 11.56
N SER A 200 23.35 -2.00 10.70
CA SER A 200 23.98 -2.14 9.39
C SER A 200 23.25 -1.41 8.26
N GLY A 201 21.99 -1.05 8.46
CA GLY A 201 21.10 -0.51 7.43
C GLY A 201 20.79 -1.52 6.32
N GLN A 202 20.93 -2.82 6.61
CA GLN A 202 20.62 -3.92 5.70
C GLN A 202 19.28 -4.56 6.04
N THR A 203 18.61 -5.10 5.02
CA THR A 203 17.36 -5.84 5.17
C THR A 203 17.59 -7.27 4.74
N ARG A 204 17.17 -8.23 5.57
CA ARG A 204 17.16 -9.66 5.23
C ARG A 204 15.76 -10.05 4.78
N ASN A 205 15.67 -10.81 3.69
CA ASN A 205 14.41 -11.23 3.10
C ASN A 205 14.29 -12.75 3.07
N GLU A 206 13.13 -13.26 3.47
CA GLU A 206 12.72 -14.65 3.36
C GLU A 206 11.43 -14.69 2.54
N ALA A 207 11.46 -15.35 1.37
CA ALA A 207 10.27 -15.50 0.55
C ALA A 207 9.32 -16.53 1.18
N LEU A 208 8.04 -16.17 1.27
CA LEU A 208 6.97 -17.02 1.79
C LEU A 208 5.96 -17.27 0.67
N PRO A 209 5.62 -18.53 0.37
CA PRO A 209 4.58 -18.81 -0.60
C PRO A 209 3.24 -18.27 -0.09
N TYR A 210 2.36 -17.88 -1.02
CA TYR A 210 0.98 -17.66 -0.64
C TYR A 210 0.36 -18.95 -0.11
N GLU A 211 -0.52 -18.83 0.86
CA GLU A 211 -1.41 -19.93 1.21
C GLU A 211 -2.34 -20.19 0.01
N THR A 212 -1.98 -21.16 -0.81
CA THR A 212 -2.84 -21.66 -1.89
C THR A 212 -3.87 -22.62 -1.30
N ASP A 213 -4.81 -22.09 -0.54
CA ASP A 213 -5.97 -22.87 -0.09
C ASP A 213 -7.13 -22.70 -1.08
N ALA A 214 -7.02 -23.42 -2.20
CA ALA A 214 -8.20 -24.15 -2.64
C ALA A 214 -7.98 -25.59 -2.18
N PRO A 215 -8.79 -26.14 -1.25
CA PRO A 215 -8.80 -27.58 -1.06
C PRO A 215 -9.04 -28.20 -2.44
N THR A 216 -8.10 -29.00 -2.92
CA THR A 216 -8.39 -29.89 -4.05
C THR A 216 -9.61 -30.70 -3.60
N PRO A 217 -10.76 -30.64 -4.30
CA PRO A 217 -11.91 -31.45 -3.92
C PRO A 217 -11.40 -32.88 -3.85
N ALA A 218 -11.53 -33.49 -2.67
CA ALA A 218 -11.11 -34.87 -2.46
C ALA A 218 -11.74 -35.69 -3.57
N THR A 219 -10.92 -36.26 -4.44
CA THR A 219 -11.37 -37.22 -5.44
C THR A 219 -11.94 -38.38 -4.64
N THR A 220 -13.25 -38.40 -4.46
CA THR A 220 -13.96 -39.57 -3.96
C THR A 220 -13.72 -40.66 -4.99
N SER A 221 -12.77 -41.56 -4.69
CA SER A 221 -12.66 -42.85 -5.34
C SER A 221 -13.86 -43.69 -4.90
N ASP A 222 -15.01 -43.39 -5.52
CA ASP A 222 -16.21 -44.19 -5.43
C ASP A 222 -16.42 -44.78 -6.84
N SER A 223 -15.80 -45.93 -7.07
CA SER A 223 -16.21 -46.84 -8.14
C SER A 223 -16.68 -48.13 -7.50
N CYS A 224 -17.96 -48.13 -7.19
CA CYS A 224 -18.79 -49.30 -7.04
C CYS A 224 -18.70 -50.18 -8.30
N ASP A 225 -18.49 -51.46 -8.04
CA ASP A 225 -19.02 -52.55 -8.85
C ASP A 225 -20.55 -52.44 -9.00
N ASP A 226 -21.04 -53.09 -10.06
CA ASP A 226 -22.43 -53.47 -10.34
C ASP A 226 -23.36 -52.46 -11.07
N ALA A 227 -23.38 -52.65 -12.39
CA ALA A 227 -24.58 -52.56 -13.25
C ALA A 227 -25.59 -53.70 -12.87
N PRO A 228 -26.89 -53.70 -13.28
CA PRO A 228 -27.35 -53.27 -14.60
C PRO A 228 -28.81 -52.74 -14.75
N ALA A 229 -29.12 -52.46 -16.03
CA ALA A 229 -30.42 -52.55 -16.71
C ALA A 229 -31.31 -51.29 -16.83
N GLY A 230 -31.20 -50.67 -18.00
CA GLY A 230 -32.34 -50.53 -18.92
C GLY A 230 -33.23 -49.29 -18.78
N ARG A 231 -33.11 -48.35 -19.73
CA ARG A 231 -34.23 -47.85 -20.54
C ARG A 231 -33.77 -46.93 -21.66
N THR A 232 -34.56 -46.97 -22.72
CA THR A 232 -34.34 -46.47 -24.08
C THR A 232 -35.03 -45.13 -24.38
N VAL A 233 -34.47 -44.43 -25.38
CA VAL A 233 -35.07 -43.51 -26.37
C VAL A 233 -35.21 -42.02 -26.01
N GLY A 234 -34.64 -41.18 -26.89
CA GLY A 234 -35.03 -39.79 -27.10
C GLY A 234 -34.01 -38.99 -27.94
N SER A 235 -34.14 -39.05 -29.28
CA SER A 235 -33.37 -38.22 -30.23
C SER A 235 -33.70 -36.71 -30.13
N PRO A 236 -32.82 -35.81 -30.62
CA PRO A 236 -32.88 -34.37 -30.36
C PRO A 236 -33.68 -33.61 -31.43
N PRO A 237 -34.13 -32.37 -31.14
CA PRO A 237 -34.37 -31.38 -32.17
C PRO A 237 -33.23 -30.35 -32.25
N ALA A 238 -32.94 -30.02 -33.50
CA ALA A 238 -32.01 -28.99 -33.97
C ALA A 238 -32.61 -27.58 -33.91
N ASP A 239 -31.70 -26.61 -34.04
CA ASP A 239 -31.84 -25.28 -34.61
C ASP A 239 -32.74 -24.23 -33.95
N GLY A 240 -32.16 -23.03 -33.77
CA GLY A 240 -32.90 -21.86 -33.30
C GLY A 240 -32.08 -20.58 -33.20
N ASN A 241 -31.43 -20.21 -34.31
CA ASN A 241 -30.78 -18.91 -34.52
C ASN A 241 -31.83 -17.78 -34.47
N SER A 242 -31.59 -16.68 -33.75
CA SER A 242 -32.21 -15.36 -34.03
C SER A 242 -31.47 -14.20 -33.38
N PRO A 243 -31.45 -13.00 -34.02
CA PRO A 243 -30.50 -11.93 -33.76
C PRO A 243 -31.03 -10.79 -32.88
N LEU A 244 -30.10 -10.03 -32.32
CA LEU A 244 -30.30 -8.79 -31.57
C LEU A 244 -30.91 -7.67 -32.44
N PRO A 245 -31.82 -6.84 -31.89
CA PRO A 245 -32.19 -5.57 -32.50
C PRO A 245 -31.26 -4.45 -32.00
N SER A 246 -30.81 -3.65 -32.95
CA SER A 246 -30.17 -2.34 -32.76
C SER A 246 -31.22 -1.25 -32.52
N ALA A 247 -30.95 -0.40 -31.51
CA ALA A 247 -31.39 1.00 -31.42
C ALA A 247 -30.37 1.76 -30.56
#